data_AF-A0A5N6JQG3-F1
#
_entry.id   AF-A0A5N6JQG3-F1
#
_cell.length_a   1.000
_cell.length_b   1.000
_cell.length_c   1.000
_cell.angle_alpha   90.00
_cell.angle_beta   90.00
_cell.angle_gamma   90.00
#
_symmetry.space_group_name_H-M   'P 1'
#
loop_
_entity.id
_entity.type
_entity.pdbx_description
1 polymer ?
#
loop_
_entity_poly.entity_id
_entity_poly.type
_entity_poly.pdbx_seq_one_letter_code
_entity_poly.pdbx_strand_id
1 'polypeptide(L)'
;MEPDRRDALIPPNDPNNPRWLLDLQGWRLERYIDVANTLEPEGYGIVSYTWGYIADLSRPQPDDELPAGLLWDIPTTTGFDLDGAKQVMKTIGTRYIWWDWMCVPQETLNGQRTITSRLRDAKHQEIGKQLNIYRNAKKSIVWLHSTFWNLQSPLKTLLLAGSKQGDPLPTDPKKYFEKIMQLLTQSRTREEGERWLVSGWTLQEGVLLPETVLVDGASNTLKDDSFKHNGGRASVIDLTARITALAIGVAKSFFLQANGQEQANKVGRLIDESTEMADEFRQTLSTLVASGLVAYGKASPLYILSGKQSREFGMPQDACWALIGAMELEGVPVNYELPIDNIKMIFLTALFEKYQWTMLLLPQPLFPVSHGWWASDFRWINIVDGFLIPVGLFVDTQIGSGSQGTLPRVSLGNTMTLTIQPPGKSQTFSLLRNLDIKWYLHYVQTQTGFEIRSLAPKTNPAPYISDAVFLKLEDLGKNNNAPTVSSGMRCVAIMRFWTPDDKIPVGTFGGIVDLWSTEENTVEVSSLKLYSSVQNTFPEPTKPETNV
;
A
#
# COMPACT_ATOMS: atom_id res chain seq x y z
N MET A 1 16.79 26.24 -31.41
CA MET A 1 18.12 26.16 -30.75
C MET A 1 18.76 24.86 -31.21
N GLU A 2 20.03 24.86 -31.61
CA GLU A 2 20.71 23.59 -31.98
C GLU A 2 20.78 22.63 -30.78
N PRO A 3 20.60 21.31 -30.99
CA PRO A 3 20.57 20.31 -29.90
C PRO A 3 21.75 20.40 -28.93
N ASP A 4 22.97 20.57 -29.43
CA ASP A 4 24.19 20.60 -28.61
C ASP A 4 24.25 21.81 -27.67
N ARG A 5 23.79 22.98 -28.16
CA ARG A 5 23.69 24.20 -27.32
C ARG A 5 22.62 24.07 -26.25
N ARG A 6 21.55 23.33 -26.55
CA ARG A 6 20.45 23.10 -25.61
C ARG A 6 20.84 22.10 -24.52
N ASP A 7 21.54 21.03 -24.89
CA ASP A 7 22.00 20.02 -23.94
C ASP A 7 23.03 20.57 -22.95
N ALA A 8 23.77 21.63 -23.32
CA ALA A 8 24.65 22.36 -22.41
C ALA A 8 23.92 23.13 -21.29
N LEU A 9 22.60 23.34 -21.42
CA LEU A 9 21.77 24.03 -20.43
C LEU A 9 21.15 23.07 -19.40
N ILE A 10 21.31 21.76 -19.57
CA ILE A 10 20.82 20.75 -18.63
C ILE A 10 21.69 20.83 -17.36
N PRO A 11 21.12 21.07 -16.16
CA PRO A 11 21.88 21.07 -14.91
C PRO A 11 22.60 19.73 -14.66
N PRO A 12 23.54 19.64 -13.71
CA PRO A 12 23.99 18.34 -13.22
C PRO A 12 22.86 17.60 -12.46
N ASN A 13 22.95 16.27 -12.34
CA ASN A 13 22.02 15.53 -11.48
C ASN A 13 22.40 15.71 -10.01
N ASP A 14 21.43 16.08 -9.18
CA ASP A 14 21.50 15.98 -7.73
C ASP A 14 20.47 14.92 -7.28
N PRO A 15 20.85 13.85 -6.58
CA PRO A 15 19.90 12.83 -6.11
C PRO A 15 18.89 13.33 -5.06
N ASN A 16 19.18 14.46 -4.39
CA ASN A 16 18.38 14.96 -3.27
C ASN A 16 17.47 16.13 -3.66
N ASN A 17 17.77 16.83 -4.75
CA ASN A 17 17.07 18.05 -5.14
C ASN A 17 16.58 17.98 -6.59
N PRO A 18 15.47 18.66 -6.92
CA PRO A 18 15.00 18.73 -8.30
C PRO A 18 16.04 19.43 -9.18
N ARG A 19 16.04 19.14 -10.49
CA ARG A 19 16.89 19.87 -11.45
C ARG A 19 16.33 21.26 -11.73
N TRP A 20 15.01 21.35 -11.81
CA TRP A 20 14.29 22.55 -12.18
C TRP A 20 13.17 22.88 -11.22
N LEU A 21 12.91 24.16 -11.06
CA LEU A 21 11.72 24.69 -10.40
C LEU A 21 11.07 25.71 -11.32
N LEU A 22 9.74 25.74 -11.33
CA LEU A 22 8.96 26.77 -11.99
C LEU A 22 8.81 27.98 -11.05
N ASP A 23 9.30 29.13 -11.49
CA ASP A 23 8.99 30.42 -10.88
C ASP A 23 7.60 30.88 -11.35
N LEU A 24 6.61 30.81 -10.47
CA LEU A 24 5.24 31.20 -10.77
C LEU A 24 5.09 32.72 -10.95
N GLN A 25 5.97 33.53 -10.37
CA GLN A 25 5.91 34.98 -10.47
C GLN A 25 6.57 35.48 -11.77
N GLY A 26 7.73 34.93 -12.10
CA GLY A 26 8.45 35.25 -13.35
C GLY A 26 7.98 34.47 -14.58
N TRP A 27 7.14 33.44 -14.37
CA TRP A 27 6.75 32.46 -15.38
C TRP A 27 7.96 31.90 -16.14
N ARG A 28 8.89 31.32 -15.39
CA ARG A 28 10.20 30.87 -15.89
C ARG A 28 10.60 29.56 -15.26
N LEU A 29 11.18 28.67 -16.06
CA LEU A 29 11.84 27.46 -15.57
C LEU A 29 13.25 27.83 -15.12
N GLU A 30 13.51 27.73 -13.82
CA GLU A 30 14.80 28.02 -13.21
C GLU A 30 15.53 26.73 -12.84
N ARG A 31 16.87 26.76 -12.90
CA ARG A 31 17.68 25.65 -12.40
C ARG A 31 17.68 25.73 -10.87
N TYR A 32 17.45 24.61 -10.18
CA TYR A 32 17.43 24.60 -8.71
C TYR A 32 18.68 25.22 -8.09
N ILE A 33 19.86 24.90 -8.66
CA ILE A 33 21.16 25.40 -8.21
C ILE A 33 21.29 26.94 -8.23
N ASP A 34 20.55 27.63 -9.11
CA ASP A 34 20.61 29.09 -9.24
C ASP A 34 19.72 29.79 -8.21
N VAL A 35 18.69 29.09 -7.72
CA VAL A 35 17.69 29.64 -6.80
C VAL A 35 17.80 29.06 -5.38
N ALA A 36 18.69 28.09 -5.16
CA ALA A 36 18.83 27.38 -3.88
C ALA A 36 18.93 28.32 -2.67
N ASN A 37 19.74 29.39 -2.76
CA ASN A 37 19.90 30.39 -1.70
C ASN A 37 18.60 31.15 -1.39
N THR A 38 17.73 31.35 -2.40
CA THR A 38 16.43 32.00 -2.26
C THR A 38 15.39 31.07 -1.61
N LEU A 39 15.60 29.75 -1.68
CA LEU A 39 14.68 28.75 -1.12
C LEU A 39 14.89 28.50 0.37
N GLU A 40 16.04 28.84 0.96
CA GLU A 40 16.35 28.63 2.38
C GLU A 40 15.19 29.00 3.34
N PRO A 41 14.56 30.19 3.24
CA PRO A 41 13.49 30.58 4.17
C PRO A 41 12.10 29.98 3.86
N GLU A 42 11.72 29.83 2.59
CA GLU A 42 10.34 29.49 2.19
C GLU A 42 10.18 28.07 1.63
N GLY A 43 11.28 27.45 1.21
CA GLY A 43 11.31 26.23 0.42
C GLY A 43 10.60 26.36 -0.93
N TYR A 44 10.32 25.22 -1.54
CA TYR A 44 9.51 25.13 -2.77
C TYR A 44 8.24 24.30 -2.51
N GLY A 45 7.29 24.45 -3.43
CA GLY A 45 6.03 23.71 -3.44
C GLY A 45 6.05 22.51 -4.39
N ILE A 46 5.21 21.52 -4.15
CA ILE A 46 4.98 20.40 -5.08
C ILE A 46 3.49 20.24 -5.39
N VAL A 47 3.20 19.58 -6.50
CA VAL A 47 1.84 19.33 -6.96
C VAL A 47 1.68 17.86 -7.31
N SER A 48 0.64 17.26 -6.75
CA SER A 48 0.25 15.86 -6.98
C SER A 48 -1.10 15.82 -7.70
N TYR A 49 -1.13 15.23 -8.90
CA TYR A 49 -2.26 15.24 -9.85
C TYR A 49 -1.93 14.32 -11.04
N THR A 50 -2.82 14.24 -12.03
CA THR A 50 -2.79 13.17 -13.05
C THR A 50 -2.99 13.65 -14.49
N TRP A 51 -2.20 14.65 -14.93
CA TRP A 51 -2.29 15.18 -16.31
C TRP A 51 -2.02 14.15 -17.40
N GLY A 52 -1.14 13.16 -17.14
CA GLY A 52 -0.73 12.17 -18.15
C GLY A 52 -1.89 11.34 -18.73
N TYR A 53 -2.99 11.20 -17.99
CA TYR A 53 -4.19 10.50 -18.49
C TYR A 53 -5.03 11.33 -19.47
N ILE A 54 -4.87 12.66 -19.48
CA ILE A 54 -5.61 13.60 -20.33
C ILE A 54 -4.72 14.32 -21.33
N ALA A 55 -3.44 13.97 -21.39
CA ALA A 55 -2.45 14.57 -22.27
C ALA A 55 -2.79 14.32 -23.75
N ASP A 56 -2.75 15.37 -24.56
CA ASP A 56 -2.75 15.27 -26.01
C ASP A 56 -1.32 15.45 -26.53
N LEU A 57 -0.62 14.32 -26.69
CA LEU A 57 0.77 14.29 -27.15
C LEU A 57 0.93 14.75 -28.60
N SER A 58 -0.17 14.83 -29.37
CA SER A 58 -0.16 15.31 -30.75
C SER A 58 -0.22 16.84 -30.84
N ARG A 59 -0.59 17.52 -29.76
CA ARG A 59 -0.80 18.97 -29.77
C ARG A 59 0.03 19.65 -28.67
N PRO A 60 1.16 20.27 -29.01
CA PRO A 60 1.94 21.06 -28.05
C PRO A 60 1.21 22.36 -27.68
N GLN A 61 1.54 22.89 -26.49
CA GLN A 61 1.13 24.22 -26.06
C GLN A 61 1.76 25.30 -26.96
N PRO A 62 1.10 26.46 -27.16
CA PRO A 62 1.68 27.59 -27.88
C PRO A 62 2.94 28.13 -27.21
N ASP A 63 3.96 28.47 -28.00
CA ASP A 63 5.27 28.90 -27.51
C ASP A 63 5.23 30.18 -26.66
N ASP A 64 4.30 31.08 -26.95
CA ASP A 64 4.11 32.35 -26.24
C ASP A 64 3.42 32.19 -24.88
N GLU A 65 2.83 31.02 -24.60
CA GLU A 65 2.23 30.70 -23.31
C GLU A 65 3.19 29.96 -22.37
N LEU A 66 4.26 29.38 -22.93
CA LEU A 66 5.22 28.55 -22.19
C LEU A 66 6.15 29.40 -21.29
N PRO A 67 6.55 28.87 -20.12
CA PRO A 67 7.52 29.57 -19.28
C PRO A 67 8.87 29.71 -19.98
N ALA A 68 9.52 30.85 -19.76
CA ALA A 68 10.84 31.12 -20.31
C ALA A 68 11.85 30.05 -19.81
N GLY A 69 12.83 29.71 -20.64
CA GLY A 69 13.90 28.76 -20.28
C GLY A 69 13.56 27.27 -20.46
N LEU A 70 12.35 26.92 -20.90
CA LEU A 70 12.01 25.55 -21.26
C LEU A 70 12.88 24.99 -22.40
N LEU A 71 13.33 23.75 -22.24
CA LEU A 71 14.17 23.04 -23.22
C LEU A 71 13.38 22.03 -24.07
N TRP A 72 12.11 21.80 -23.74
CA TRP A 72 11.22 20.85 -24.40
C TRP A 72 9.83 21.48 -24.58
N ASP A 73 9.01 20.88 -25.45
CA ASP A 73 7.62 21.28 -25.60
C ASP A 73 6.75 20.66 -24.52
N ILE A 74 5.65 21.32 -24.19
CA ILE A 74 4.66 20.81 -23.25
C ILE A 74 3.43 20.36 -24.03
N PRO A 75 2.93 19.11 -23.87
CA PRO A 75 1.68 18.70 -24.51
C PRO A 75 0.50 19.45 -23.91
N THR A 76 -0.55 19.70 -24.70
CA THR A 76 -1.84 20.18 -24.18
C THR A 76 -2.57 19.09 -23.40
N THR A 77 -3.66 19.46 -22.70
CA THR A 77 -4.56 18.48 -22.08
C THR A 77 -5.99 18.66 -22.57
N THR A 78 -6.78 17.59 -22.48
CA THR A 78 -8.21 17.60 -22.80
C THR A 78 -9.10 18.03 -21.63
N GLY A 79 -8.56 18.12 -20.41
CA GLY A 79 -9.34 18.41 -19.20
C GLY A 79 -9.23 19.85 -18.70
N PHE A 80 -8.10 20.52 -18.95
CA PHE A 80 -7.87 21.92 -18.57
C PHE A 80 -6.87 22.60 -19.50
N ASP A 81 -6.93 23.92 -19.55
CA ASP A 81 -5.93 24.75 -20.21
C ASP A 81 -4.82 25.19 -19.25
N LEU A 82 -3.78 25.77 -19.83
CA LEU A 82 -2.59 26.19 -19.08
C LEU A 82 -2.90 27.36 -18.12
N ASP A 83 -3.82 28.25 -18.48
CA ASP A 83 -4.20 29.38 -17.63
C ASP A 83 -5.02 28.95 -16.40
N GLY A 84 -5.97 28.04 -16.55
CA GLY A 84 -6.69 27.42 -15.44
C GLY A 84 -5.73 26.70 -14.50
N ALA A 85 -4.78 25.93 -15.05
CA ALA A 85 -3.74 25.28 -14.26
C ALA A 85 -2.89 26.29 -13.48
N LYS A 86 -2.48 27.42 -14.10
CA LYS A 86 -1.76 28.51 -13.41
C LYS A 86 -2.54 29.05 -12.22
N GLN A 87 -3.86 29.20 -12.32
CA GLN A 87 -4.67 29.69 -11.19
C GLN A 87 -4.64 28.69 -10.03
N VAL A 88 -4.73 27.39 -10.32
CA VAL A 88 -4.62 26.34 -9.30
C VAL A 88 -3.23 26.37 -8.65
N MET A 89 -2.15 26.51 -9.43
CA MET A 89 -0.78 26.55 -8.88
C MET A 89 -0.57 27.69 -7.87
N LYS A 90 -1.25 28.84 -8.06
CA LYS A 90 -1.17 29.96 -7.09
C LYS A 90 -1.70 29.59 -5.71
N THR A 91 -2.59 28.60 -5.59
CA THR A 91 -3.15 28.16 -4.30
C THR A 91 -2.13 27.51 -3.36
N ILE A 92 -0.98 27.05 -3.89
CA ILE A 92 0.13 26.48 -3.11
C ILE A 92 0.74 27.53 -2.18
N GLY A 93 0.67 28.81 -2.57
CA GLY A 93 1.14 29.93 -1.76
C GLY A 93 2.66 30.01 -1.63
N THR A 94 3.42 29.58 -2.63
CA THR A 94 4.87 29.79 -2.75
C THR A 94 5.23 30.21 -4.17
N ARG A 95 6.37 30.89 -4.33
CA ARG A 95 6.86 31.35 -5.63
C ARG A 95 7.38 30.21 -6.50
N TYR A 96 8.17 29.30 -5.92
CA TYR A 96 8.85 28.24 -6.66
C TYR A 96 8.16 26.91 -6.44
N ILE A 97 7.82 26.23 -7.53
CA ILE A 97 7.18 24.92 -7.46
C ILE A 97 7.88 23.89 -8.36
N TRP A 98 7.88 22.65 -7.93
CA TRP A 98 8.13 21.52 -8.81
C TRP A 98 6.77 21.00 -9.29
N TRP A 99 6.53 21.19 -10.58
CA TRP A 99 5.30 20.77 -11.26
C TRP A 99 5.70 19.88 -12.43
N ASP A 100 5.49 18.58 -12.31
CA ASP A 100 6.03 17.56 -13.22
C ASP A 100 5.79 17.83 -14.71
N TRP A 101 4.62 18.34 -15.10
CA TRP A 101 4.29 18.69 -16.49
C TRP A 101 5.20 19.78 -17.05
N MET A 102 5.71 20.67 -16.19
CA MET A 102 6.63 21.76 -16.56
C MET A 102 8.10 21.47 -16.22
N CYS A 103 8.36 20.68 -15.17
CA CYS A 103 9.69 20.49 -14.60
C CYS A 103 10.34 19.16 -15.01
N VAL A 104 9.58 18.24 -15.61
CA VAL A 104 10.10 17.00 -16.18
C VAL A 104 10.07 17.10 -17.71
N PRO A 105 11.15 16.71 -18.42
CA PRO A 105 11.15 16.70 -19.88
C PRO A 105 10.00 15.84 -20.46
N GLN A 106 9.24 16.45 -21.39
CA GLN A 106 8.09 15.83 -22.05
C GLN A 106 8.38 15.47 -23.50
N GLU A 107 7.68 14.45 -24.00
CA GLU A 107 7.72 14.05 -25.40
C GLU A 107 6.41 14.45 -26.09
N THR A 108 6.49 15.16 -27.20
CA THR A 108 5.36 15.58 -28.02
C THR A 108 5.60 15.18 -29.47
N LEU A 109 4.62 14.55 -30.12
CA LEU A 109 4.75 14.00 -31.47
C LEU A 109 4.94 15.09 -32.54
N ASN A 110 4.25 16.22 -32.39
CA ASN A 110 4.28 17.34 -33.32
C ASN A 110 4.96 18.58 -32.71
N GLY A 111 5.88 18.35 -31.77
CA GLY A 111 6.64 19.41 -31.11
C GLY A 111 7.70 20.05 -31.99
N GLN A 112 8.01 21.33 -31.73
CA GLN A 112 9.14 22.02 -32.36
C GLN A 112 10.49 21.67 -31.69
N ARG A 113 10.48 21.26 -30.43
CA ARG A 113 11.64 20.92 -29.61
C ARG A 113 11.76 19.41 -29.46
N THR A 114 12.43 18.74 -30.40
CA THR A 114 12.72 17.30 -30.32
C THR A 114 13.44 16.94 -29.02
N ILE A 115 13.05 15.87 -28.33
CA ILE A 115 13.75 15.42 -27.12
C ILE A 115 15.09 14.74 -27.46
N THR A 116 16.19 15.18 -26.86
CA THR A 116 17.51 14.55 -27.00
C THR A 116 17.67 13.37 -26.05
N SER A 117 18.66 12.49 -26.31
CA SER A 117 18.97 11.39 -25.39
C SER A 117 19.26 11.89 -23.98
N ARG A 118 20.02 13.00 -23.85
CA ARG A 118 20.33 13.60 -22.55
C ARG A 118 19.10 14.11 -21.80
N LEU A 119 18.11 14.66 -22.50
CA LEU A 119 16.84 15.06 -21.87
C LEU A 119 16.02 13.85 -21.45
N ARG A 120 16.04 12.73 -22.20
CA ARG A 120 15.41 11.48 -21.75
C ARG A 120 16.09 10.93 -20.49
N ASP A 121 17.42 10.95 -20.45
CA ASP A 121 18.17 10.54 -19.25
C ASP A 121 17.84 11.45 -18.06
N ALA A 122 17.77 12.77 -18.28
CA ALA A 122 17.37 13.72 -17.25
C ALA A 122 15.93 13.49 -16.77
N LYS A 123 14.99 13.16 -17.67
CA LYS A 123 13.62 12.75 -17.31
C LYS A 123 13.61 11.55 -16.38
N HIS A 124 14.29 10.47 -16.76
CA HIS A 124 14.35 9.26 -15.93
C HIS A 124 14.99 9.53 -14.57
N GLN A 125 16.04 10.35 -14.52
CA GLN A 125 16.69 10.75 -13.27
C GLN A 125 15.81 11.63 -12.39
N GLU A 126 15.03 12.55 -12.99
CA GLU A 126 14.10 13.43 -12.26
C GLU A 126 12.95 12.63 -11.65
N ILE A 127 12.35 11.70 -12.43
CA ILE A 127 11.32 10.77 -11.94
C ILE A 127 11.90 9.86 -10.85
N GLY A 128 13.13 9.34 -11.05
CA GLY A 128 13.79 8.42 -10.12
C GLY A 128 14.08 9.01 -8.74
N LYS A 129 14.07 10.34 -8.58
CA LYS A 129 14.24 11.02 -7.30
C LYS A 129 12.99 11.75 -6.80
N GLN A 130 11.81 11.48 -7.38
CA GLN A 130 10.54 12.10 -6.98
C GLN A 130 10.27 12.00 -5.47
N LEU A 131 10.67 10.89 -4.83
CA LEU A 131 10.60 10.72 -3.38
C LEU A 131 11.30 11.87 -2.63
N ASN A 132 12.55 12.17 -2.98
CA ASN A 132 13.34 13.19 -2.31
C ASN A 132 12.79 14.59 -2.60
N ILE A 133 12.31 14.81 -3.82
CA ILE A 133 11.64 16.07 -4.21
C ILE A 133 10.38 16.29 -3.35
N TYR A 134 9.54 15.28 -3.18
CA TYR A 134 8.32 15.38 -2.37
C TYR A 134 8.67 15.55 -0.88
N ARG A 135 9.67 14.82 -0.38
CA ARG A 135 10.13 14.88 1.01
C ARG A 135 10.70 16.25 1.39
N ASN A 136 11.40 16.91 0.46
CA ASN A 136 12.09 18.18 0.72
C ASN A 136 11.20 19.42 0.45
N ALA A 137 10.04 19.25 -0.19
CA ALA A 137 9.08 20.32 -0.40
C ALA A 137 8.50 20.83 0.93
N LYS A 138 8.22 22.15 1.00
CA LYS A 138 7.65 22.80 2.19
C LYS A 138 6.16 23.09 2.06
N LYS A 139 5.64 23.11 0.84
CA LYS A 139 4.21 23.30 0.55
C LYS A 139 3.77 22.30 -0.50
N SER A 140 2.48 21.99 -0.51
CA SER A 140 1.93 21.05 -1.46
C SER A 140 0.44 21.25 -1.65
N ILE A 141 -0.05 20.84 -2.82
CA ILE A 141 -1.47 20.62 -3.08
C ILE A 141 -1.66 19.28 -3.78
N VAL A 142 -2.83 18.68 -3.57
CA VAL A 142 -3.35 17.61 -4.42
C VAL A 142 -4.44 18.22 -5.28
N TRP A 143 -4.22 18.24 -6.59
CA TRP A 143 -5.15 18.84 -7.53
C TRP A 143 -6.04 17.76 -8.17
N LEU A 144 -7.29 17.75 -7.75
CA LEU A 144 -8.36 16.87 -8.22
C LEU A 144 -9.05 17.53 -9.42
N HIS A 145 -8.36 17.52 -10.56
CA HIS A 145 -8.76 18.30 -11.75
C HIS A 145 -10.09 17.85 -12.37
N SER A 146 -10.55 16.64 -12.10
CA SER A 146 -11.85 16.12 -12.57
C SER A 146 -12.98 16.39 -11.59
N THR A 147 -12.66 16.90 -10.39
CA THR A 147 -13.62 17.19 -9.34
C THR A 147 -13.92 18.68 -9.28
N PHE A 148 -15.16 19.05 -8.91
CA PHE A 148 -15.58 20.43 -8.67
C PHE A 148 -16.45 20.49 -7.40
N TRP A 149 -15.98 21.15 -6.35
CA TRP A 149 -16.62 21.15 -5.02
C TRP A 149 -17.96 21.89 -4.97
N ASN A 150 -18.21 22.79 -5.92
CA ASN A 150 -19.51 23.44 -6.08
C ASN A 150 -20.58 22.50 -6.66
N LEU A 151 -20.18 21.41 -7.33
CA LEU A 151 -21.06 20.36 -7.82
C LEU A 151 -21.16 19.22 -6.81
N GLN A 152 -22.17 18.36 -6.98
CA GLN A 152 -22.24 17.10 -6.25
C GLN A 152 -21.43 16.05 -6.98
N SER A 153 -20.56 15.36 -6.25
CA SER A 153 -19.75 14.26 -6.78
C SER A 153 -19.70 13.10 -5.79
N PRO A 154 -19.50 11.85 -6.25
CA PRO A 154 -19.35 10.71 -5.35
C PRO A 154 -18.30 10.92 -4.27
N LEU A 155 -17.18 11.56 -4.65
CA LEU A 155 -16.07 11.85 -3.74
C LEU A 155 -16.47 12.87 -2.65
N LYS A 156 -17.17 13.94 -3.04
CA LYS A 156 -17.67 14.95 -2.09
C LYS A 156 -18.68 14.32 -1.12
N THR A 157 -19.61 13.51 -1.61
CA THR A 157 -20.57 12.78 -0.76
C THR A 157 -19.85 11.85 0.21
N LEU A 158 -18.79 11.16 -0.23
CA LEU A 158 -18.00 10.26 0.60
C LEU A 158 -17.24 11.01 1.71
N LEU A 159 -16.59 12.13 1.38
CA LEU A 159 -15.86 12.96 2.34
C LEU A 159 -16.79 13.55 3.41
N LEU A 160 -17.96 14.04 3.00
CA LEU A 160 -18.97 14.64 3.88
C LEU A 160 -19.92 13.61 4.52
N ALA A 161 -19.70 12.31 4.34
CA ALA A 161 -20.57 11.28 4.88
C ALA A 161 -20.79 11.43 6.40
N GLY A 162 -22.01 11.70 6.84
CA GLY A 162 -22.31 11.92 8.26
C GLY A 162 -21.86 13.28 8.83
N SER A 163 -21.39 14.20 8.00
CA SER A 163 -21.36 15.63 8.33
C SER A 163 -22.78 16.21 8.28
N LYS A 164 -23.00 17.32 9.01
CA LYS A 164 -24.21 18.15 8.90
C LYS A 164 -24.40 18.75 7.51
N GLN A 165 -23.32 18.96 6.75
CA GLN A 165 -23.35 19.51 5.40
C GLN A 165 -23.44 18.44 4.31
N GLY A 166 -23.32 17.15 4.68
CA GLY A 166 -23.37 16.03 3.75
C GLY A 166 -24.78 15.54 3.47
N ASP A 167 -24.94 14.82 2.36
CA ASP A 167 -26.19 14.12 2.06
C ASP A 167 -26.46 13.06 3.15
N PRO A 168 -27.73 12.89 3.57
CA PRO A 168 -28.08 11.85 4.51
C PRO A 168 -27.80 10.48 3.90
N LEU A 169 -27.00 9.68 4.61
CA LEU A 169 -26.73 8.29 4.24
C LEU A 169 -27.73 7.34 4.93
N PRO A 170 -27.96 6.14 4.37
CA PRO A 170 -28.82 5.14 5.00
C PRO A 170 -28.37 4.82 6.43
N THR A 171 -29.31 4.63 7.34
CA THR A 171 -29.04 4.22 8.73
C THR A 171 -29.06 2.71 8.94
N ASP A 172 -29.62 1.99 7.96
CA ASP A 172 -29.52 0.55 7.84
C ASP A 172 -28.10 0.16 7.43
N PRO A 173 -27.41 -0.75 8.16
CA PRO A 173 -26.01 -1.06 7.89
C PRO A 173 -25.77 -1.62 6.49
N LYS A 174 -26.62 -2.53 6.00
CA LYS A 174 -26.43 -3.14 4.67
C LYS A 174 -26.51 -2.07 3.59
N LYS A 175 -27.59 -1.28 3.58
CA LYS A 175 -27.77 -0.17 2.63
C LYS A 175 -26.68 0.90 2.78
N TYR A 176 -26.20 1.14 4.00
CA TYR A 176 -25.10 2.06 4.23
C TYR A 176 -23.81 1.60 3.55
N PHE A 177 -23.42 0.33 3.76
CA PHE A 177 -22.22 -0.22 3.13
C PHE A 177 -22.35 -0.33 1.61
N GLU A 178 -23.51 -0.76 1.10
CA GLU A 178 -23.81 -0.73 -0.34
C GLU A 178 -23.61 0.68 -0.92
N LYS A 179 -24.13 1.71 -0.24
CA LYS A 179 -23.96 3.10 -0.68
C LYS A 179 -22.51 3.56 -0.62
N ILE A 180 -21.77 3.23 0.45
CA ILE A 180 -20.34 3.57 0.55
C ILE A 180 -19.53 2.87 -0.55
N MET A 181 -19.82 1.60 -0.84
CA MET A 181 -19.15 0.85 -1.91
C MET A 181 -19.48 1.39 -3.30
N GLN A 182 -20.72 1.80 -3.52
CA GLN A 182 -21.11 2.52 -4.73
C GLN A 182 -20.31 3.82 -4.86
N LEU A 183 -20.29 4.67 -3.84
CA LEU A 183 -19.58 5.96 -3.85
C LEU A 183 -18.07 5.77 -4.08
N LEU A 184 -17.45 4.79 -3.41
CA LEU A 184 -16.04 4.46 -3.59
C LEU A 184 -15.74 3.98 -5.00
N THR A 185 -16.62 3.19 -5.60
CA THR A 185 -16.46 2.70 -6.97
C THR A 185 -16.61 3.84 -7.97
N GLN A 186 -17.67 4.64 -7.86
CA GLN A 186 -17.92 5.79 -8.73
C GLN A 186 -16.84 6.87 -8.61
N SER A 187 -16.30 7.12 -7.41
CA SER A 187 -15.19 8.05 -7.21
C SER A 187 -13.90 7.65 -7.96
N ARG A 188 -13.84 6.41 -8.46
CA ARG A 188 -12.68 5.82 -9.15
C ARG A 188 -12.99 5.41 -10.59
N THR A 189 -14.12 5.84 -11.17
CA THR A 189 -14.37 5.64 -12.60
C THR A 189 -13.75 6.75 -13.43
N ARG A 190 -13.58 6.52 -14.74
CA ARG A 190 -13.03 7.54 -15.65
C ARG A 190 -14.04 8.62 -16.01
N GLU A 191 -15.33 8.28 -15.93
CA GLU A 191 -16.46 9.11 -16.35
C GLU A 191 -16.96 10.05 -15.23
N GLU A 192 -17.03 9.56 -13.99
CA GLU A 192 -17.64 10.27 -12.85
C GLU A 192 -16.65 10.49 -11.68
N GLY A 193 -15.49 9.83 -11.75
CA GLY A 193 -14.52 9.77 -10.66
C GLY A 193 -13.35 10.72 -10.81
N GLU A 194 -12.43 10.58 -9.87
CA GLU A 194 -11.21 11.38 -9.81
C GLU A 194 -10.00 10.50 -10.19
N ARG A 195 -9.28 10.93 -11.22
CA ARG A 195 -8.14 10.18 -11.78
C ARG A 195 -7.01 10.02 -10.77
N TRP A 196 -6.88 10.95 -9.82
CA TRP A 196 -5.95 10.81 -8.70
C TRP A 196 -6.24 9.57 -7.84
N LEU A 197 -7.48 9.10 -7.75
CA LEU A 197 -7.84 7.89 -7.00
C LEU A 197 -7.63 6.59 -7.80
N VAL A 198 -7.16 6.66 -9.04
CA VAL A 198 -6.84 5.45 -9.84
C VAL A 198 -5.39 5.37 -10.26
N SER A 199 -4.59 6.44 -10.17
CA SER A 199 -3.18 6.34 -10.59
C SER A 199 -2.32 5.57 -9.59
N GLY A 200 -1.44 4.72 -10.09
CA GLY A 200 -0.43 4.03 -9.30
C GLY A 200 0.56 4.97 -8.63
N TRP A 201 0.96 6.05 -9.33
CA TRP A 201 1.90 7.06 -8.82
C TRP A 201 1.30 7.85 -7.65
N THR A 202 0.03 8.22 -7.75
CA THR A 202 -0.67 8.95 -6.69
C THR A 202 -0.93 8.09 -5.45
N LEU A 203 -0.83 6.76 -5.55
CA LEU A 203 -0.82 5.88 -4.39
C LEU A 203 0.37 6.19 -3.48
N GLN A 204 1.55 6.37 -4.06
CA GLN A 204 2.73 6.79 -3.32
C GLN A 204 2.58 8.22 -2.80
N GLU A 205 2.16 9.13 -3.66
CA GLU A 205 2.06 10.54 -3.31
C GLU A 205 1.11 10.74 -2.13
N GLY A 206 0.00 10.02 -2.09
CA GLY A 206 -0.93 10.12 -0.98
C GLY A 206 -0.40 9.59 0.37
N VAL A 207 0.53 8.64 0.36
CA VAL A 207 1.27 8.22 1.59
C VAL A 207 2.29 9.27 2.01
N LEU A 208 2.91 9.94 1.05
CA LEU A 208 3.91 10.98 1.31
C LEU A 208 3.27 12.30 1.76
N LEU A 209 2.03 12.56 1.37
CA LEU A 209 1.32 13.84 1.47
C LEU A 209 0.01 13.77 2.30
N PRO A 210 -0.01 13.12 3.49
CA PRO A 210 -1.26 12.90 4.22
C PRO A 210 -1.97 14.22 4.62
N GLU A 211 -1.20 15.26 4.93
CA GLU A 211 -1.74 16.56 5.35
C GLU A 211 -1.93 17.53 4.19
N THR A 212 -1.75 17.10 2.94
CA THR A 212 -1.88 17.99 1.80
C THR A 212 -3.34 18.25 1.46
N VAL A 213 -3.68 19.53 1.25
CA VAL A 213 -5.04 19.99 0.94
C VAL A 213 -5.48 19.53 -0.44
N LEU A 214 -6.74 19.11 -0.54
CA LEU A 214 -7.40 18.78 -1.80
C LEU A 214 -7.98 20.04 -2.46
N VAL A 215 -7.50 20.35 -3.66
CA VAL A 215 -7.94 21.49 -4.48
C VAL A 215 -8.69 20.95 -5.70
N ASP A 216 -9.85 21.49 -6.01
CA ASP A 216 -10.65 21.07 -7.16
C ASP A 216 -10.19 21.70 -8.49
N GLY A 217 -10.83 21.32 -9.60
CA GLY A 217 -10.60 21.88 -10.94
C GLY A 217 -10.79 23.41 -11.04
N ALA A 218 -11.49 24.03 -10.09
CA ALA A 218 -11.78 25.46 -10.05
C ALA A 218 -11.01 26.20 -8.93
N SER A 219 -9.91 25.62 -8.43
CA SER A 219 -9.05 26.19 -7.37
C SER A 219 -9.72 26.34 -5.99
N ASN A 220 -10.85 25.67 -5.75
CA ASN A 220 -11.55 25.69 -4.47
C ASN A 220 -11.08 24.57 -3.55
N THR A 221 -11.34 24.75 -2.27
CA THR A 221 -11.11 23.73 -1.23
C THR A 221 -12.45 23.36 -0.59
N LEU A 222 -12.64 22.09 -0.25
CA LEU A 222 -13.82 21.64 0.48
C LEU A 222 -13.62 21.91 1.97
N LYS A 223 -14.56 22.63 2.60
CA LYS A 223 -14.49 22.98 4.02
C LYS A 223 -15.62 22.33 4.80
N ASP A 224 -15.31 21.81 5.98
CA ASP A 224 -16.28 21.23 6.91
C ASP A 224 -15.67 21.10 8.33
N ASP A 225 -16.50 21.20 9.36
CA ASP A 225 -16.06 21.09 10.76
C ASP A 225 -15.57 19.68 11.12
N SER A 226 -15.92 18.66 10.33
CA SER A 226 -15.43 17.30 10.53
C SER A 226 -13.98 17.09 10.08
N PHE A 227 -13.42 17.98 9.25
CA PHE A 227 -12.02 17.91 8.83
C PHE A 227 -11.13 18.51 9.92
N LYS A 228 -10.32 17.66 10.56
CA LYS A 228 -9.53 18.06 11.74
C LYS A 228 -8.25 18.82 11.40
N HIS A 229 -7.79 18.72 10.15
CA HIS A 229 -6.52 19.28 9.69
C HIS A 229 -6.75 20.53 8.83
N ASN A 230 -5.66 21.25 8.53
CA ASN A 230 -5.63 22.34 7.55
C ASN A 230 -6.66 23.47 7.74
N GLY A 231 -7.12 23.70 8.98
CA GLY A 231 -8.13 24.71 9.29
C GLY A 231 -9.52 24.34 8.75
N GLY A 232 -9.92 23.07 8.86
CA GLY A 232 -11.23 22.60 8.41
C GLY A 232 -11.31 22.38 6.91
N ARG A 233 -10.17 22.21 6.21
CA ARG A 233 -10.12 21.93 4.77
C ARG A 233 -9.83 20.45 4.54
N ALA A 234 -10.55 19.84 3.61
CA ALA A 234 -10.32 18.46 3.21
C ALA A 234 -8.88 18.27 2.70
N SER A 235 -8.26 17.21 3.16
CA SER A 235 -6.89 16.80 2.86
C SER A 235 -6.80 15.31 2.58
N VAL A 236 -5.64 14.82 2.15
CA VAL A 236 -5.46 13.40 1.79
C VAL A 236 -5.82 12.47 2.94
N ILE A 237 -5.52 12.82 4.19
CA ILE A 237 -5.87 12.02 5.36
C ILE A 237 -7.40 11.85 5.51
N ASP A 238 -8.19 12.82 5.08
CA ASP A 238 -9.65 12.75 5.13
C ASP A 238 -10.22 11.74 4.12
N LEU A 239 -9.50 11.47 3.02
CA LEU A 239 -9.85 10.41 2.07
C LEU A 239 -9.77 9.01 2.70
N THR A 240 -8.81 8.82 3.63
CA THR A 240 -8.54 7.51 4.22
C THR A 240 -9.20 7.29 5.58
N ALA A 241 -9.34 8.34 6.40
CA ALA A 241 -9.71 8.19 7.82
C ALA A 241 -11.04 7.44 8.00
N ARG A 242 -12.06 7.81 7.21
CA ARG A 242 -13.39 7.19 7.29
C ARG A 242 -13.40 5.76 6.77
N ILE A 243 -12.78 5.51 5.63
CA ILE A 243 -12.72 4.18 5.02
C ILE A 243 -11.95 3.22 5.93
N THR A 244 -10.87 3.69 6.54
CA THR A 244 -10.10 2.96 7.55
C THR A 244 -10.96 2.63 8.76
N ALA A 245 -11.70 3.60 9.31
CA ALA A 245 -12.58 3.36 10.46
C ALA A 245 -13.68 2.34 10.15
N LEU A 246 -14.25 2.36 8.94
CA LEU A 246 -15.23 1.37 8.49
C LEU A 246 -14.62 -0.03 8.37
N ALA A 247 -13.45 -0.14 7.73
CA ALA A 247 -12.73 -1.41 7.62
C ALA A 247 -12.40 -2.01 8.99
N ILE A 248 -11.91 -1.20 9.94
CA ILE A 248 -11.66 -1.61 11.32
C ILE A 248 -12.95 -2.05 12.03
N GLY A 249 -14.06 -1.33 11.83
CA GLY A 249 -15.35 -1.69 12.41
C GLY A 249 -15.87 -3.06 11.95
N VAL A 250 -15.74 -3.36 10.65
CA VAL A 250 -16.09 -4.67 10.09
C VAL A 250 -15.12 -5.74 10.60
N ALA A 251 -13.81 -5.49 10.54
CA ALA A 251 -12.78 -6.41 11.02
C ALA A 251 -12.97 -6.78 12.51
N LYS A 252 -13.26 -5.80 13.36
CA LYS A 252 -13.56 -6.01 14.77
C LYS A 252 -14.79 -6.90 14.98
N SER A 253 -15.80 -6.78 14.12
CA SER A 253 -17.02 -7.60 14.23
C SER A 253 -16.73 -9.08 13.95
N PHE A 254 -15.87 -9.38 12.96
CA PHE A 254 -15.39 -10.74 12.72
C PHE A 254 -14.50 -11.25 13.87
N PHE A 255 -13.65 -10.40 14.43
CA PHE A 255 -12.84 -10.76 15.60
C PHE A 255 -13.71 -11.14 16.81
N LEU A 256 -14.74 -10.35 17.12
CA LEU A 256 -15.69 -10.66 18.20
C LEU A 256 -16.42 -11.98 17.96
N GLN A 257 -16.89 -12.21 16.73
CA GLN A 257 -17.55 -13.46 16.35
C GLN A 257 -16.64 -14.67 16.60
N ALA A 258 -15.40 -14.59 16.14
CA ALA A 258 -14.43 -15.67 16.30
C ALA A 258 -13.95 -15.86 17.73
N ASN A 259 -14.02 -14.81 18.56
CA ASN A 259 -13.78 -14.95 19.99
C ASN A 259 -15.05 -15.37 20.77
N GLY A 260 -16.14 -15.74 20.11
CA GLY A 260 -17.40 -16.13 20.76
C GLY A 260 -18.03 -15.04 21.61
N GLN A 261 -17.72 -13.77 21.33
CA GLN A 261 -18.19 -12.61 22.08
C GLN A 261 -19.46 -12.04 21.46
N GLU A 262 -20.32 -11.44 22.29
CA GLU A 262 -21.53 -10.79 21.81
C GLU A 262 -21.22 -9.55 20.96
N GLN A 263 -22.04 -9.38 19.91
CA GLN A 263 -21.88 -8.31 18.95
C GLN A 263 -22.46 -7.01 19.52
N ALA A 264 -21.59 -6.02 19.76
CA ALA A 264 -22.01 -4.72 20.26
C ALA A 264 -22.67 -3.82 19.19
N ASN A 265 -22.35 -4.05 17.91
CA ASN A 265 -22.77 -3.18 16.81
C ASN A 265 -23.76 -3.89 15.86
N LYS A 266 -24.45 -3.12 15.01
CA LYS A 266 -25.45 -3.66 14.08
C LYS A 266 -24.83 -4.54 12.98
N VAL A 267 -23.62 -4.21 12.51
CA VAL A 267 -22.91 -4.98 11.47
C VAL A 267 -22.57 -6.38 11.98
N GLY A 268 -22.04 -6.48 13.20
CA GLY A 268 -21.73 -7.74 13.84
C GLY A 268 -22.97 -8.62 14.02
N ARG A 269 -24.11 -8.02 14.37
CA ARG A 269 -25.38 -8.77 14.45
C ARG A 269 -25.79 -9.36 13.10
N LEU A 270 -25.67 -8.60 12.01
CA LEU A 270 -25.92 -9.11 10.65
C LEU A 270 -24.95 -10.23 10.26
N ILE A 271 -23.67 -10.08 10.57
CA ILE A 271 -22.64 -11.13 10.35
C ILE A 271 -23.00 -12.42 11.11
N ASP A 272 -23.62 -12.29 12.28
CA ASP A 272 -24.06 -13.39 13.12
C ASP A 272 -25.39 -14.04 12.71
N GLU A 273 -26.15 -13.42 11.80
CA GLU A 273 -27.46 -13.90 11.33
C GLU A 273 -27.33 -15.05 10.34
N SER A 274 -26.38 -15.00 9.40
CA SER A 274 -26.18 -16.05 8.40
C SER A 274 -24.77 -16.05 7.80
N THR A 275 -24.36 -17.20 7.24
CA THR A 275 -23.11 -17.33 6.49
C THR A 275 -23.07 -16.42 5.27
N GLU A 276 -24.21 -16.23 4.60
CA GLU A 276 -24.35 -15.33 3.44
C GLU A 276 -24.01 -13.88 3.82
N MET A 277 -24.56 -13.38 4.93
CA MET A 277 -24.26 -12.04 5.41
C MET A 277 -22.78 -11.92 5.83
N ALA A 278 -22.23 -12.94 6.47
CA ALA A 278 -20.80 -12.98 6.77
C ALA A 278 -19.95 -12.88 5.49
N ASP A 279 -20.27 -13.65 4.45
CA ASP A 279 -19.56 -13.61 3.16
C ASP A 279 -19.68 -12.26 2.46
N GLU A 280 -20.86 -11.63 2.44
CA GLU A 280 -21.05 -10.28 1.91
C GLU A 280 -20.13 -9.26 2.62
N PHE A 281 -20.04 -9.32 3.95
CA PHE A 281 -19.17 -8.42 4.72
C PHE A 281 -17.68 -8.75 4.57
N ARG A 282 -17.31 -10.02 4.32
CA ARG A 282 -15.93 -10.40 3.97
C ARG A 282 -15.50 -9.81 2.64
N GLN A 283 -16.38 -9.88 1.63
CA GLN A 283 -16.14 -9.24 0.34
C GLN A 283 -16.06 -7.72 0.48
N THR A 284 -16.99 -7.12 1.23
CA THR A 284 -16.98 -5.68 1.53
C THR A 284 -15.67 -5.25 2.17
N LEU A 285 -15.19 -5.97 3.19
CA LEU A 285 -13.90 -5.69 3.83
C LEU A 285 -12.74 -5.80 2.82
N SER A 286 -12.75 -6.83 1.97
CA SER A 286 -11.75 -7.02 0.91
C SER A 286 -11.73 -5.84 -0.06
N THR A 287 -12.90 -5.37 -0.51
CA THR A 287 -13.03 -4.21 -1.39
C THR A 287 -12.59 -2.91 -0.72
N LEU A 288 -12.93 -2.71 0.55
CA LEU A 288 -12.47 -1.54 1.31
C LEU A 288 -10.94 -1.51 1.39
N VAL A 289 -10.31 -2.62 1.76
CA VAL A 289 -8.84 -2.72 1.86
C VAL A 289 -8.17 -2.55 0.50
N ALA A 290 -8.71 -3.18 -0.54
CA ALA A 290 -8.20 -3.06 -1.91
C ALA A 290 -8.40 -1.67 -2.53
N SER A 291 -9.19 -0.78 -1.91
CA SER A 291 -9.50 0.55 -2.45
C SER A 291 -8.32 1.53 -2.46
N GLY A 292 -7.25 1.21 -1.73
CA GLY A 292 -6.12 2.11 -1.51
C GLY A 292 -6.43 3.30 -0.62
N LEU A 293 -7.52 3.23 0.16
CA LEU A 293 -7.92 4.25 1.13
C LEU A 293 -7.98 3.71 2.57
N VAL A 294 -7.49 2.50 2.83
CA VAL A 294 -7.39 1.93 4.20
C VAL A 294 -5.95 2.03 4.69
N ALA A 295 -5.76 2.59 5.89
CA ALA A 295 -4.48 2.67 6.60
C ALA A 295 -3.34 3.29 5.75
N TYR A 296 -3.66 4.39 5.09
CA TYR A 296 -2.77 5.12 4.19
C TYR A 296 -1.70 5.88 4.99
N GLY A 297 -0.61 5.20 5.35
CA GLY A 297 0.42 5.74 6.24
C GLY A 297 1.81 5.18 5.98
N LYS A 298 2.82 5.98 6.34
CA LYS A 298 4.24 5.59 6.32
C LYS A 298 4.41 4.44 7.32
N ALA A 299 5.04 3.33 6.90
CA ALA A 299 5.19 2.07 7.64
C ALA A 299 4.02 1.06 7.62
N SER A 300 3.12 1.15 6.64
CA SER A 300 2.04 0.17 6.42
C SER A 300 2.19 -0.56 5.07
N PRO A 301 3.31 -1.26 4.78
CA PRO A 301 3.62 -1.77 3.44
C PRO A 301 2.53 -2.70 2.91
N LEU A 302 2.01 -3.62 3.73
CA LEU A 302 0.98 -4.56 3.31
C LEU A 302 -0.32 -3.87 2.88
N TYR A 303 -0.71 -2.77 3.52
CA TYR A 303 -1.90 -2.00 3.15
C TYR A 303 -1.71 -1.24 1.85
N ILE A 304 -0.51 -0.68 1.64
CA ILE A 304 -0.16 -0.02 0.37
C ILE A 304 -0.19 -1.05 -0.77
N LEU A 305 0.35 -2.26 -0.53
CA LEU A 305 0.30 -3.36 -1.48
C LEU A 305 -1.14 -3.78 -1.80
N SER A 306 -2.00 -3.96 -0.80
CA SER A 306 -3.42 -4.27 -1.06
C SER A 306 -4.12 -3.16 -1.82
N GLY A 307 -3.86 -1.90 -1.45
CA GLY A 307 -4.42 -0.72 -2.10
C GLY A 307 -4.06 -0.59 -3.58
N LYS A 308 -2.89 -1.12 -3.95
CA LYS A 308 -2.40 -1.19 -5.33
C LYS A 308 -3.38 -1.82 -6.30
N GLN A 309 -4.19 -2.79 -5.85
CA GLN A 309 -5.13 -3.51 -6.70
C GLN A 309 -6.18 -2.60 -7.37
N SER A 310 -6.46 -1.45 -6.77
CA SER A 310 -7.37 -0.45 -7.33
C SER A 310 -6.71 0.58 -8.23
N ARG A 311 -5.42 0.44 -8.54
CA ARG A 311 -4.64 1.42 -9.27
C ARG A 311 -4.22 0.92 -10.65
N GLU A 312 -4.18 1.86 -11.59
CA GLU A 312 -3.69 1.69 -12.95
C GLU A 312 -2.24 2.16 -13.04
N PHE A 313 -1.42 1.38 -13.74
CA PHE A 313 0.00 1.67 -13.99
C PHE A 313 0.24 1.78 -15.49
N GLY A 314 1.01 2.78 -15.90
CA GLY A 314 1.38 2.97 -17.31
C GLY A 314 2.23 1.81 -17.84
N MET A 315 3.08 1.24 -16.99
CA MET A 315 3.84 0.02 -17.26
C MET A 315 3.70 -0.99 -16.12
N PRO A 316 3.69 -2.31 -16.40
CA PRO A 316 3.58 -3.33 -15.36
C PRO A 316 4.63 -3.22 -14.24
N GLN A 317 5.85 -2.79 -14.58
CA GLN A 317 6.98 -2.60 -13.66
C GLN A 317 6.72 -1.52 -12.61
N ASP A 318 5.94 -0.48 -12.95
CA ASP A 318 5.59 0.60 -12.03
C ASP A 318 4.74 0.12 -10.85
N ALA A 319 4.09 -1.05 -10.97
CA ALA A 319 3.42 -1.71 -9.86
C ALA A 319 4.36 -2.12 -8.72
N CYS A 320 5.68 -1.97 -8.89
CA CYS A 320 6.69 -2.05 -7.84
C CYS A 320 7.43 -0.71 -7.72
N TRP A 321 7.96 -0.20 -8.84
CA TRP A 321 8.85 0.96 -8.84
C TRP A 321 8.18 2.26 -8.38
N ALA A 322 6.91 2.48 -8.71
CA ALA A 322 6.17 3.67 -8.26
C ALA A 322 5.84 3.65 -6.77
N LEU A 323 6.09 2.55 -6.05
CA LEU A 323 5.76 2.38 -4.62
C LEU A 323 6.99 2.39 -3.71
N ILE A 324 8.21 2.41 -4.28
CA ILE A 324 9.47 2.45 -3.54
C ILE A 324 9.46 3.59 -2.52
N GLY A 325 9.00 4.78 -2.93
CA GLY A 325 8.97 5.94 -2.07
C GLY A 325 7.90 5.89 -0.98
N ALA A 326 6.72 5.31 -1.27
CA ALA A 326 5.64 5.12 -0.30
C ALA A 326 6.07 4.22 0.87
N MET A 327 6.94 3.26 0.56
CA MET A 327 7.51 2.29 1.49
C MET A 327 8.92 2.68 1.93
N GLU A 328 9.40 3.87 1.52
CA GLU A 328 10.71 4.42 1.88
C GLU A 328 11.84 3.39 1.71
N LEU A 329 11.82 2.65 0.60
CA LEU A 329 12.83 1.63 0.29
C LEU A 329 14.05 2.32 -0.33
N GLU A 330 15.10 2.51 0.47
CA GLU A 330 16.31 3.19 0.03
C GLU A 330 17.30 2.20 -0.63
N GLY A 331 18.01 2.65 -1.67
CA GLY A 331 19.06 1.85 -2.32
C GLY A 331 18.58 0.73 -3.26
N VAL A 332 17.27 0.63 -3.53
CA VAL A 332 16.73 -0.38 -4.46
C VAL A 332 17.12 -0.04 -5.90
N PRO A 333 17.83 -0.93 -6.63
CA PRO A 333 18.23 -0.66 -8.01
C PRO A 333 17.01 -0.79 -8.94
N VAL A 334 16.60 0.32 -9.54
CA VAL A 334 15.51 0.35 -10.53
C VAL A 334 16.04 -0.06 -11.90
N ASN A 335 15.48 -1.13 -12.46
CA ASN A 335 15.76 -1.57 -13.83
C ASN A 335 14.46 -2.03 -14.51
N TYR A 336 14.07 -1.34 -15.58
CA TYR A 336 12.84 -1.63 -16.34
C TYR A 336 13.00 -2.77 -17.36
N GLU A 337 14.23 -3.18 -17.67
CA GLU A 337 14.55 -4.25 -18.62
C GLU A 337 14.37 -5.66 -18.02
N LEU A 338 14.26 -5.75 -16.69
CA LEU A 338 14.09 -7.02 -16.00
C LEU A 338 12.66 -7.58 -16.18
N PRO A 339 12.51 -8.91 -16.23
CA PRO A 339 11.20 -9.55 -16.12
C PRO A 339 10.47 -9.15 -14.83
N ILE A 340 9.14 -9.02 -14.89
CA ILE A 340 8.32 -8.56 -13.76
C ILE A 340 8.49 -9.40 -12.50
N ASP A 341 8.65 -10.73 -12.61
CA ASP A 341 8.86 -11.60 -11.44
C ASP A 341 10.21 -11.32 -10.76
N ASN A 342 11.25 -10.95 -11.52
CA ASN A 342 12.55 -10.55 -10.96
C ASN A 342 12.45 -9.18 -10.26
N ILE A 343 11.68 -8.25 -10.84
CA ILE A 343 11.39 -6.94 -10.25
C ILE A 343 10.65 -7.11 -8.93
N LYS A 344 9.59 -7.93 -8.91
CA LYS A 344 8.86 -8.29 -7.69
C LYS A 344 9.79 -8.90 -6.66
N MET A 345 10.77 -9.71 -7.07
CA MET A 345 11.73 -10.30 -6.15
C MET A 345 12.65 -9.26 -5.51
N ILE A 346 13.27 -8.39 -6.31
CA ILE A 346 14.12 -7.30 -5.80
C ILE A 346 13.33 -6.43 -4.82
N PHE A 347 12.11 -6.06 -5.21
CA PHE A 347 11.23 -5.23 -4.41
C PHE A 347 10.81 -5.92 -3.09
N LEU A 348 10.43 -7.19 -3.15
CA LEU A 348 10.04 -7.97 -1.97
C LEU A 348 11.21 -8.21 -1.02
N THR A 349 12.42 -8.46 -1.54
CA THR A 349 13.63 -8.59 -0.72
C THR A 349 13.89 -7.31 0.07
N ALA A 350 13.83 -6.14 -0.59
CA ALA A 350 13.97 -4.85 0.09
C ALA A 350 12.88 -4.62 1.17
N LEU A 351 11.65 -5.09 0.91
CA LEU A 351 10.58 -5.04 1.91
C LEU A 351 10.88 -5.92 3.12
N PHE A 352 11.36 -7.14 2.93
CA PHE A 352 11.75 -7.99 4.06
C PHE A 352 12.94 -7.41 4.82
N GLU A 353 13.96 -6.91 4.13
CA GLU A 353 15.11 -6.26 4.76
C GLU A 353 14.68 -5.12 5.67
N LYS A 354 13.74 -4.27 5.23
CA LYS A 354 13.27 -3.13 6.01
C LYS A 354 12.23 -3.48 7.08
N TYR A 355 11.22 -4.27 6.74
CA TYR A 355 10.01 -4.44 7.54
C TYR A 355 9.93 -5.79 8.27
N GLN A 356 10.82 -6.76 7.98
CA GLN A 356 10.96 -8.03 8.69
C GLN A 356 9.59 -8.71 8.96
N TRP A 357 9.25 -8.99 10.22
CA TRP A 357 8.03 -9.69 10.62
C TRP A 357 6.73 -8.99 10.22
N THR A 358 6.74 -7.67 10.03
CA THR A 358 5.57 -6.95 9.52
C THR A 358 5.15 -7.46 8.14
N MET A 359 6.09 -7.96 7.31
CA MET A 359 5.76 -8.57 6.01
C MET A 359 5.06 -9.93 6.12
N LEU A 360 5.09 -10.57 7.30
CA LEU A 360 4.41 -11.84 7.57
C LEU A 360 3.13 -11.68 8.39
N LEU A 361 2.67 -10.44 8.62
CA LEU A 361 1.34 -10.13 9.18
C LEU A 361 0.22 -10.44 8.16
N LEU A 362 0.18 -11.68 7.71
CA LEU A 362 -0.63 -12.18 6.62
C LEU A 362 -1.39 -13.43 7.05
N PRO A 363 -2.61 -13.63 6.53
CA PRO A 363 -3.37 -14.84 6.78
C PRO A 363 -2.76 -16.02 6.03
N GLN A 364 -3.20 -17.23 6.37
CA GLN A 364 -2.91 -18.41 5.55
C GLN A 364 -3.57 -18.24 4.16
N PRO A 365 -2.82 -18.33 3.05
CA PRO A 365 -3.40 -18.29 1.72
C PRO A 365 -4.03 -19.65 1.38
N LEU A 366 -5.36 -19.75 1.46
CA LEU A 366 -6.15 -20.94 1.11
C LEU A 366 -6.96 -20.72 -0.18
N PHE A 367 -6.34 -20.12 -1.18
CA PHE A 367 -6.92 -19.91 -2.50
C PHE A 367 -5.85 -20.02 -3.58
N PRO A 368 -6.21 -20.47 -4.79
CA PRO A 368 -5.31 -20.43 -5.92
C PRO A 368 -5.21 -18.99 -6.44
N VAL A 369 -4.01 -18.57 -6.83
CA VAL A 369 -3.75 -17.26 -7.43
C VAL A 369 -4.01 -17.36 -8.93
N SER A 370 -4.99 -16.58 -9.42
CA SER A 370 -5.31 -16.51 -10.86
C SER A 370 -4.32 -15.63 -11.62
N HIS A 371 -3.92 -16.11 -12.79
CA HIS A 371 -3.09 -15.39 -13.77
C HIS A 371 -3.81 -15.34 -15.11
N GLY A 372 -5.11 -15.01 -15.08
CA GLY A 372 -6.00 -15.01 -16.24
C GLY A 372 -6.54 -16.41 -16.50
N TRP A 373 -6.01 -17.09 -17.53
CA TRP A 373 -6.46 -18.41 -17.98
C TRP A 373 -5.92 -19.62 -17.18
N TRP A 374 -4.97 -19.43 -16.26
CA TRP A 374 -4.51 -20.49 -15.36
C TRP A 374 -4.47 -20.01 -13.91
N ALA A 375 -4.40 -20.95 -12.97
CA ALA A 375 -4.23 -20.67 -11.55
C ALA A 375 -3.01 -21.41 -11.00
N SER A 376 -2.34 -20.81 -10.03
CA SER A 376 -1.16 -21.39 -9.37
C SER A 376 -1.27 -21.29 -7.85
N ASP A 377 -0.48 -22.09 -7.15
CA ASP A 377 -0.34 -21.94 -5.71
C ASP A 377 0.27 -20.58 -5.34
N PHE A 378 -0.03 -20.11 -4.13
CA PHE A 378 0.55 -18.89 -3.60
C PHE A 378 2.09 -18.95 -3.56
N ARG A 379 2.73 -17.94 -4.12
CA ARG A 379 4.18 -17.69 -4.09
C ARG A 379 4.48 -16.44 -3.29
N TRP A 380 5.67 -16.32 -2.69
CA TRP A 380 6.05 -15.15 -1.91
C TRP A 380 5.90 -13.82 -2.67
N ILE A 381 6.23 -13.79 -3.97
CA ILE A 381 6.03 -12.60 -4.81
C ILE A 381 4.57 -12.17 -4.95
N ASN A 382 3.59 -13.03 -4.65
CA ASN A 382 2.18 -12.63 -4.65
C ASN A 382 1.83 -11.71 -3.47
N ILE A 383 2.69 -11.60 -2.45
CA ILE A 383 2.59 -10.53 -1.44
C ILE A 383 2.65 -9.16 -2.13
N VAL A 384 3.57 -8.99 -3.09
CA VAL A 384 3.76 -7.74 -3.84
C VAL A 384 2.51 -7.39 -4.67
N ASP A 385 1.73 -8.39 -5.07
CA ASP A 385 0.47 -8.17 -5.79
C ASP A 385 -0.67 -7.70 -4.87
N GLY A 386 -0.47 -7.74 -3.54
CA GLY A 386 -1.41 -7.20 -2.58
C GLY A 386 -2.68 -8.05 -2.40
N PHE A 387 -2.68 -9.31 -2.87
CA PHE A 387 -3.86 -10.18 -2.85
C PHE A 387 -4.34 -10.55 -1.44
N LEU A 388 -3.48 -10.45 -0.44
CA LEU A 388 -3.81 -10.80 0.94
C LEU A 388 -4.25 -9.58 1.74
N ILE A 389 -5.29 -9.75 2.56
CA ILE A 389 -5.71 -8.76 3.55
C ILE A 389 -4.69 -8.74 4.69
N PRO A 390 -4.14 -7.58 5.08
CA PRO A 390 -3.21 -7.50 6.20
C PRO A 390 -3.88 -7.91 7.53
N VAL A 391 -3.27 -8.82 8.29
CA VAL A 391 -3.80 -9.27 9.60
C VAL A 391 -3.80 -8.13 10.63
N GLY A 392 -2.98 -7.10 10.43
CA GLY A 392 -2.98 -5.89 11.25
C GLY A 392 -4.32 -5.13 11.31
N LEU A 393 -5.32 -5.50 10.51
CA LEU A 393 -6.70 -4.99 10.67
C LEU A 393 -7.38 -5.52 11.92
N PHE A 394 -6.95 -6.70 12.38
CA PHE A 394 -7.54 -7.44 13.48
C PHE A 394 -6.66 -7.39 14.73
N VAL A 395 -5.38 -7.05 14.56
CA VAL A 395 -4.35 -7.10 15.59
C VAL A 395 -3.42 -5.89 15.47
N ASP A 396 -2.62 -5.62 16.50
CA ASP A 396 -1.65 -4.51 16.44
C ASP A 396 -0.63 -4.73 15.28
N THR A 397 -0.38 -3.68 14.49
CA THR A 397 0.55 -3.70 13.36
C THR A 397 2.01 -3.62 13.78
N GLN A 398 2.28 -3.27 15.04
CA GLN A 398 3.62 -3.04 15.58
C GLN A 398 4.22 -4.26 16.27
N ILE A 399 4.20 -5.41 15.62
CA ILE A 399 4.96 -6.57 16.13
C ILE A 399 6.43 -6.19 16.25
N GLY A 400 6.98 -6.34 17.45
CA GLY A 400 8.42 -6.21 17.68
C GLY A 400 8.92 -4.83 18.08
N SER A 401 8.09 -3.77 18.19
CA SER A 401 8.59 -2.45 18.61
C SER A 401 9.33 -2.47 19.97
N GLY A 402 8.99 -3.42 20.86
CA GLY A 402 9.72 -3.69 22.11
C GLY A 402 10.65 -4.92 22.09
N SER A 403 10.62 -5.75 21.05
CA SER A 403 11.28 -7.07 20.98
C SER A 403 12.07 -7.33 19.68
N GLN A 404 12.29 -6.31 18.84
CA GLN A 404 13.05 -6.39 17.58
C GLN A 404 14.49 -6.91 17.76
N GLY A 405 15.07 -6.77 18.97
CA GLY A 405 16.37 -7.33 19.30
C GLY A 405 16.36 -8.82 19.67
N THR A 406 15.20 -9.40 19.97
CA THR A 406 15.04 -10.78 20.46
C THR A 406 14.36 -11.70 19.46
N LEU A 407 13.67 -11.16 18.46
CA LEU A 407 13.05 -11.98 17.41
C LEU A 407 14.08 -12.45 16.38
N PRO A 408 13.94 -13.68 15.84
CA PRO A 408 14.77 -14.14 14.74
C PRO A 408 14.70 -13.19 13.53
N ARG A 409 15.74 -13.15 12.71
CA ARG A 409 15.79 -12.36 11.49
C ARG A 409 15.18 -13.12 10.33
N VAL A 410 14.42 -12.43 9.49
CA VAL A 410 13.83 -13.00 8.28
C VAL A 410 14.55 -12.42 7.07
N SER A 411 14.96 -13.31 6.16
CA SER A 411 15.52 -12.92 4.86
C SER A 411 14.91 -13.74 3.75
N LEU A 412 14.82 -13.15 2.56
CA LEU A 412 14.30 -13.81 1.37
C LEU A 412 15.46 -14.16 0.44
N GLY A 413 15.66 -15.46 0.22
CA GLY A 413 16.68 -15.95 -0.67
C GLY A 413 16.25 -15.91 -2.14
N ASN A 414 17.23 -15.97 -3.04
CA ASN A 414 17.03 -15.93 -4.51
C ASN A 414 16.16 -17.09 -5.05
N THR A 415 15.97 -18.15 -4.25
CA THR A 415 15.16 -19.33 -4.60
C THR A 415 13.70 -19.21 -4.15
N MET A 416 13.20 -18.00 -3.86
CA MET A 416 11.84 -17.80 -3.30
C MET A 416 11.63 -18.59 -2.01
N THR A 417 12.65 -18.65 -1.16
CA THR A 417 12.59 -19.32 0.14
C THR A 417 12.89 -18.31 1.22
N LEU A 418 12.01 -18.20 2.22
CA LEU A 418 12.31 -17.39 3.39
C LEU A 418 13.23 -18.19 4.31
N THR A 419 14.29 -17.55 4.79
CA THR A 419 15.18 -18.10 5.80
C THR A 419 15.01 -17.32 7.08
N ILE A 420 14.80 -18.03 8.17
CA ILE A 420 14.67 -17.48 9.52
C ILE A 420 15.93 -17.86 10.28
N GLN A 421 16.64 -16.86 10.77
CA GLN A 421 17.93 -17.01 11.45
C GLN A 421 17.87 -16.42 12.87
N PRO A 422 18.68 -16.93 13.81
CA PRO A 422 18.71 -16.42 15.18
C PRO A 422 18.93 -14.90 15.28
N PRO A 423 18.44 -14.26 16.35
CA PRO A 423 18.71 -12.85 16.64
C PRO A 423 20.18 -12.60 16.98
N GLY A 424 20.80 -11.59 16.36
CA GLY A 424 22.07 -11.01 16.82
C GLY A 424 23.23 -12.00 16.94
N LYS A 425 23.76 -12.19 18.16
CA LYS A 425 24.84 -13.15 18.48
C LYS A 425 24.35 -14.55 18.88
N SER A 426 23.03 -14.77 18.92
CA SER A 426 22.49 -16.09 19.26
C SER A 426 22.84 -17.10 18.16
N GLN A 427 23.01 -18.36 18.56
CA GLN A 427 23.20 -19.48 17.62
C GLN A 427 21.90 -20.22 17.32
N THR A 428 20.85 -20.03 18.14
CA THR A 428 19.55 -20.71 18.00
C THR A 428 18.38 -19.80 18.34
N PHE A 429 17.18 -20.26 18.00
CA PHE A 429 15.90 -19.73 18.46
C PHE A 429 14.90 -20.87 18.69
N SER A 430 13.89 -20.61 19.52
CA SER A 430 12.91 -21.62 19.92
C SER A 430 11.70 -21.67 18.98
N LEU A 431 11.28 -22.87 18.65
CA LEU A 431 10.00 -23.19 18.01
C LEU A 431 9.11 -23.94 19.01
N LEU A 432 7.80 -23.70 18.96
CA LEU A 432 6.81 -24.33 19.82
C LEU A 432 6.14 -25.49 19.08
N ARG A 433 6.02 -26.64 19.73
CA ARG A 433 5.45 -27.87 19.13
C ARG A 433 4.61 -28.62 20.14
N ASN A 434 3.66 -29.45 19.68
CA ASN A 434 2.85 -30.34 20.53
C ASN A 434 2.17 -29.57 21.68
N LEU A 435 1.65 -28.39 21.38
CA LEU A 435 1.00 -27.53 22.37
C LEU A 435 -0.38 -28.09 22.74
N ASP A 436 -0.70 -28.09 24.04
CA ASP A 436 -2.05 -28.33 24.52
C ASP A 436 -2.89 -27.05 24.36
N ILE A 437 -3.31 -26.79 23.11
CA ILE A 437 -4.05 -25.59 22.71
C ILE A 437 -5.46 -25.63 23.30
N LYS A 438 -5.78 -24.67 24.17
CA LYS A 438 -7.12 -24.49 24.76
C LYS A 438 -7.98 -23.54 23.96
N TRP A 439 -7.37 -22.54 23.33
CA TRP A 439 -8.06 -21.60 22.46
C TRP A 439 -7.13 -21.08 21.38
N TYR A 440 -7.69 -20.70 20.23
CA TYR A 440 -6.93 -20.07 19.16
C TYR A 440 -7.81 -19.19 18.26
N LEU A 441 -7.16 -18.27 17.55
CA LEU A 441 -7.70 -17.50 16.44
C LEU A 441 -6.73 -17.65 15.26
N HIS A 442 -7.13 -18.40 14.24
CA HIS A 442 -6.30 -18.63 13.05
C HIS A 442 -6.82 -17.81 11.88
N TYR A 443 -5.97 -16.90 11.40
CA TYR A 443 -6.29 -16.00 10.32
C TYR A 443 -6.03 -16.68 8.97
N VAL A 444 -7.09 -16.84 8.18
CA VAL A 444 -7.00 -17.48 6.86
C VAL A 444 -7.71 -16.64 5.81
N GLN A 445 -7.30 -16.78 4.57
CA GLN A 445 -7.98 -16.16 3.44
C GLN A 445 -8.34 -17.22 2.42
N THR A 446 -9.61 -17.26 2.05
CA THR A 446 -10.21 -18.20 1.09
C THR A 446 -10.64 -17.44 -0.16
N GLN A 447 -11.28 -18.12 -1.11
CA GLN A 447 -11.86 -17.47 -2.29
C GLN A 447 -12.99 -16.48 -1.97
N THR A 448 -13.72 -16.68 -0.86
CA THR A 448 -14.81 -15.80 -0.43
C THR A 448 -14.33 -14.61 0.40
N GLY A 449 -13.04 -14.59 0.75
CA GLY A 449 -12.39 -13.50 1.48
C GLY A 449 -11.72 -14.00 2.76
N PHE A 450 -11.57 -13.09 3.72
CA PHE A 450 -10.88 -13.37 4.97
C PHE A 450 -11.78 -14.06 6.01
N GLU A 451 -11.21 -15.01 6.75
CA GLU A 451 -11.86 -15.70 7.85
C GLU A 451 -10.95 -15.75 9.08
N ILE A 452 -11.56 -15.73 10.26
CA ILE A 452 -10.89 -16.07 11.52
C ILE A 452 -11.51 -17.37 11.99
N ARG A 453 -10.71 -18.44 12.00
CA ARG A 453 -11.15 -19.76 12.46
C ARG A 453 -10.81 -19.95 13.93
N SER A 454 -11.72 -20.58 14.67
CA SER A 454 -11.63 -20.73 16.12
C SER A 454 -12.43 -21.94 16.59
N LEU A 455 -12.47 -22.18 17.90
CA LEU A 455 -13.37 -23.16 18.52
C LEU A 455 -14.80 -22.61 18.75
N ALA A 456 -15.08 -21.36 18.38
CA ALA A 456 -16.40 -20.77 18.57
C ALA A 456 -17.45 -21.38 17.60
N PRO A 457 -18.71 -21.60 18.03
CA PRO A 457 -19.74 -22.30 17.26
C PRO A 457 -20.11 -21.68 15.90
N LYS A 458 -19.87 -20.37 15.73
CA LYS A 458 -20.22 -19.61 14.51
C LYS A 458 -19.06 -19.44 13.53
N THR A 459 -17.93 -20.11 13.78
CA THR A 459 -16.78 -20.07 12.87
C THR A 459 -16.61 -21.39 12.14
N ASN A 460 -16.02 -21.33 10.93
CA ASN A 460 -15.71 -22.53 10.16
C ASN A 460 -14.85 -23.49 11.01
N PRO A 461 -15.14 -24.81 10.96
CA PRO A 461 -14.42 -25.79 11.77
C PRO A 461 -12.92 -25.77 11.47
N ALA A 462 -12.17 -26.08 12.52
CA ALA A 462 -10.73 -25.91 12.64
C ALA A 462 -9.94 -26.38 11.40
N PRO A 463 -9.00 -25.59 10.86
CA PRO A 463 -7.88 -26.16 10.15
C PRO A 463 -7.02 -26.98 11.13
N TYR A 464 -6.28 -27.94 10.58
CA TYR A 464 -5.41 -28.87 11.30
C TYR A 464 -4.17 -28.16 11.90
N ILE A 465 -4.35 -27.20 12.81
CA ILE A 465 -3.23 -26.50 13.48
C ILE A 465 -2.63 -27.31 14.63
N SER A 466 -3.25 -28.42 15.04
CA SER A 466 -2.74 -29.29 16.10
C SER A 466 -1.35 -29.84 15.81
N ASP A 467 -1.04 -30.07 14.53
CA ASP A 467 0.22 -30.64 14.07
C ASP A 467 1.21 -29.56 13.61
N ALA A 468 0.81 -28.28 13.70
CA ALA A 468 1.66 -27.17 13.32
C ALA A 468 2.77 -26.94 14.36
N VAL A 469 3.88 -26.41 13.88
CA VAL A 469 4.93 -25.83 14.71
C VAL A 469 4.75 -24.32 14.70
N PHE A 470 5.01 -23.65 15.80
CA PHE A 470 4.74 -22.23 15.94
C PHE A 470 6.01 -21.46 16.27
N LEU A 471 6.21 -20.34 15.58
CA LEU A 471 7.23 -19.37 15.94
C LEU A 471 6.56 -18.20 16.64
N LYS A 472 6.86 -18.02 17.92
CA LYS A 472 6.31 -16.94 18.74
C LYS A 472 6.85 -15.58 18.30
N LEU A 473 5.95 -14.61 18.17
CA LEU A 473 6.24 -13.22 17.81
C LEU A 473 5.99 -12.26 18.97
N GLU A 474 4.95 -12.51 19.76
CA GLU A 474 4.48 -11.59 20.81
C GLU A 474 3.71 -12.33 21.91
N ASP A 475 3.77 -11.82 23.13
CA ASP A 475 2.94 -12.25 24.25
C ASP A 475 1.56 -11.57 24.20
N LEU A 476 0.51 -12.34 24.43
CA LEU A 476 -0.86 -11.84 24.52
C LEU A 476 -1.39 -11.96 25.95
N GLY A 477 -2.39 -11.14 26.26
CA GLY A 477 -3.11 -11.22 27.53
C GLY A 477 -3.93 -12.50 27.71
N LYS A 478 -4.61 -12.59 28.85
CA LYS A 478 -5.58 -13.67 29.13
C LYS A 478 -6.76 -13.62 28.16
N ASN A 479 -7.33 -14.79 27.90
CA ASN A 479 -8.60 -14.92 27.17
C ASN A 479 -9.62 -15.64 28.04
N ASN A 480 -10.81 -15.07 28.16
CA ASN A 480 -11.89 -15.62 28.99
C ASN A 480 -12.37 -17.00 28.49
N ASN A 481 -12.14 -17.32 27.21
CA ASN A 481 -12.47 -18.62 26.63
C ASN A 481 -11.42 -19.70 26.95
N ALA A 482 -10.28 -19.33 27.52
CA ALA A 482 -9.25 -20.22 28.03
C ALA A 482 -8.95 -19.90 29.50
N PRO A 483 -9.91 -20.09 30.43
CA PRO A 483 -9.80 -19.62 31.81
C PRO A 483 -8.66 -20.31 32.59
N THR A 484 -8.23 -21.48 32.13
CA THR A 484 -7.10 -22.23 32.72
C THR A 484 -5.73 -21.76 32.23
N VAL A 485 -5.66 -20.80 31.30
CA VAL A 485 -4.42 -20.30 30.70
C VAL A 485 -4.16 -18.85 31.13
N SER A 486 -2.96 -18.57 31.64
CA SER A 486 -2.61 -17.26 32.20
C SER A 486 -2.18 -16.21 31.18
N SER A 487 -1.79 -16.61 29.97
CA SER A 487 -1.30 -15.73 28.89
C SER A 487 -1.44 -16.42 27.54
N GLY A 488 -1.67 -15.63 26.49
CA GLY A 488 -1.64 -16.12 25.12
C GLY A 488 -0.35 -15.73 24.41
N MET A 489 -0.27 -16.08 23.13
CA MET A 489 0.85 -15.72 22.27
C MET A 489 0.37 -15.53 20.84
N ARG A 490 1.00 -14.59 20.13
CA ARG A 490 0.87 -14.47 18.68
C ARG A 490 2.04 -15.18 18.01
N CYS A 491 1.75 -16.00 17.02
CA CYS A 491 2.73 -16.82 16.34
C CYS A 491 2.57 -16.78 14.81
N VAL A 492 3.66 -17.12 14.12
CA VAL A 492 3.58 -17.67 12.76
C VAL A 492 3.35 -19.17 12.87
N ALA A 493 2.28 -19.68 12.25
CA ALA A 493 2.07 -21.11 12.09
C ALA A 493 2.98 -21.65 10.97
N ILE A 494 3.65 -22.76 11.24
CA ILE A 494 4.50 -23.50 10.30
C ILE A 494 3.85 -24.86 10.11
N MET A 495 3.23 -25.02 8.95
CA MET A 495 2.55 -26.25 8.55
C MET A 495 3.56 -27.21 7.92
N ARG A 496 3.29 -28.51 7.99
CA ARG A 496 4.15 -29.55 7.38
C ARG A 496 5.59 -29.31 7.79
N PHE A 497 5.87 -29.38 9.07
CA PHE A 497 7.23 -29.18 9.56
C PHE A 497 8.00 -30.50 9.46
N TRP A 498 9.17 -30.49 8.83
CA TRP A 498 10.10 -31.62 8.85
C TRP A 498 11.56 -31.15 8.83
N THR A 499 12.48 -32.07 9.04
CA THR A 499 13.93 -31.80 8.98
C THR A 499 14.54 -32.72 7.92
N PRO A 500 14.98 -32.18 6.76
CA PRO A 500 15.67 -32.95 5.73
C PRO A 500 17.07 -33.36 6.18
N ASP A 501 17.75 -34.18 5.36
CA ASP A 501 19.10 -34.68 5.62
C ASP A 501 20.17 -33.56 5.70
N ASP A 502 19.90 -32.40 5.08
CA ASP A 502 20.73 -31.19 5.19
C ASP A 502 20.62 -30.50 6.57
N LYS A 503 19.82 -31.08 7.49
CA LYS A 503 19.61 -30.70 8.89
C LYS A 503 19.03 -29.30 9.11
N ILE A 504 18.54 -28.63 8.07
CA ILE A 504 17.84 -27.34 8.23
C ILE A 504 16.34 -27.62 8.22
N PRO A 505 15.64 -27.45 9.36
CA PRO A 505 14.19 -27.58 9.40
C PRO A 505 13.51 -26.75 8.32
N VAL A 506 12.45 -27.33 7.74
CA VAL A 506 11.65 -26.72 6.69
C VAL A 506 10.17 -26.79 7.06
N GLY A 507 9.39 -25.86 6.52
CA GLY A 507 7.94 -25.94 6.56
C GLY A 507 7.26 -24.97 5.61
N THR A 508 5.94 -24.99 5.61
CA THR A 508 5.10 -24.09 4.80
C THR A 508 4.46 -23.03 5.70
N PHE A 509 4.39 -21.80 5.22
CA PHE A 509 3.73 -20.71 5.92
C PHE A 509 2.23 -21.00 6.12
N GLY A 510 1.84 -21.02 7.38
CA GLY A 510 0.48 -21.26 7.84
C GLY A 510 -0.27 -19.98 8.21
N GLY A 511 0.27 -18.79 7.98
CA GLY A 511 -0.35 -17.53 8.42
C GLY A 511 -0.09 -17.20 9.89
N ILE A 512 -0.59 -16.03 10.31
CA ILE A 512 -0.63 -15.63 11.72
C ILE A 512 -1.69 -16.44 12.49
N VAL A 513 -1.38 -16.76 13.74
CA VAL A 513 -2.31 -17.38 14.69
C VAL A 513 -2.09 -16.79 16.08
N ASP A 514 -3.19 -16.51 16.78
CA ASP A 514 -3.17 -16.20 18.22
C ASP A 514 -3.57 -17.47 18.99
N LEU A 515 -2.81 -17.84 20.02
CA LEU A 515 -2.92 -19.13 20.73
C LEU A 515 -2.94 -18.94 22.24
N TRP A 516 -3.70 -19.79 22.93
CA TRP A 516 -3.67 -19.97 24.38
C TRP A 516 -3.51 -21.45 24.70
N SER A 517 -2.34 -21.84 25.24
CA SER A 517 -2.01 -23.22 25.60
C SER A 517 -1.55 -23.33 27.05
N THR A 518 -1.75 -24.50 27.67
CA THR A 518 -1.32 -24.76 29.07
C THR A 518 0.13 -25.22 29.19
N GLU A 519 0.72 -25.70 28.09
CA GLU A 519 2.09 -26.18 28.03
C GLU A 519 2.83 -25.51 26.88
N GLU A 520 4.10 -25.15 27.10
CA GLU A 520 5.02 -24.68 26.08
C GLU A 520 6.12 -25.75 25.91
N ASN A 521 6.04 -26.55 24.86
CA ASN A 521 7.11 -27.47 24.51
C ASN A 521 7.94 -26.85 23.37
N THR A 522 9.21 -26.60 23.65
CA THR A 522 10.12 -25.84 22.78
C THR A 522 11.17 -26.73 22.14
N VAL A 523 11.47 -26.48 20.87
CA VAL A 523 12.60 -27.07 20.13
C VAL A 523 13.51 -25.95 19.67
N GLU A 524 14.79 -26.03 20.02
CA GLU A 524 15.81 -25.09 19.55
C GLU A 524 16.26 -25.44 18.13
N VAL A 525 16.31 -24.43 17.26
CA VAL A 525 16.80 -24.56 15.88
C VAL A 525 17.80 -23.46 15.56
N SER A 526 18.80 -23.76 14.74
CA SER A 526 19.81 -22.79 14.29
C SER A 526 19.39 -22.03 13.02
N SER A 527 18.39 -22.55 12.30
CA SER A 527 17.84 -21.95 11.08
C SER A 527 16.51 -22.64 10.75
N LEU A 528 15.65 -21.95 10.00
CA LEU A 528 14.41 -22.52 9.44
C LEU A 528 14.22 -21.98 8.02
N LYS A 529 13.89 -22.87 7.09
CA LYS A 529 13.46 -22.52 5.73
C LYS A 529 11.93 -22.57 5.66
N LEU A 530 11.32 -21.48 5.20
CA LEU A 530 9.87 -21.35 5.10
C LEU A 530 9.44 -21.13 3.65
N TYR A 531 8.59 -22.03 3.17
CA TYR A 531 8.01 -22.01 1.83
C TYR A 531 6.62 -21.38 1.85
N SER A 532 6.23 -20.75 0.73
CA SER A 532 4.91 -20.11 0.59
C SER A 532 3.78 -21.12 0.34
N SER A 533 4.10 -22.28 -0.24
CA SER A 533 3.15 -23.34 -0.53
C SER A 533 3.84 -24.70 -0.64
N VAL A 534 3.02 -25.74 -0.78
CA VAL A 534 3.43 -27.16 -0.82
C VAL A 534 4.20 -27.50 -2.09
N GLN A 535 3.79 -27.02 -3.26
CA GLN A 535 4.46 -27.38 -4.51
C GLN A 535 5.90 -26.84 -4.61
N ASN A 536 6.26 -25.90 -3.74
CA ASN A 536 7.61 -25.34 -3.65
C ASN A 536 8.55 -26.15 -2.76
N THR A 537 8.07 -27.24 -2.16
CA THR A 537 8.88 -28.13 -1.33
C THR A 537 9.42 -29.27 -2.20
N PHE A 538 10.74 -29.52 -2.16
CA PHE A 538 11.34 -30.72 -2.77
C PHE A 538 10.54 -31.97 -2.36
N PRO A 539 10.46 -33.02 -3.21
CA PRO A 539 9.58 -34.15 -2.96
C PRO A 539 9.84 -34.72 -1.56
N GLU A 540 8.77 -34.83 -0.76
CA GLU A 540 8.81 -35.45 0.57
C GLU A 540 9.54 -36.80 0.47
N PRO A 541 10.46 -37.14 1.41
CA PRO A 541 10.98 -38.49 1.47
C PRO A 541 9.81 -39.43 1.74
N THR A 542 9.62 -40.40 0.84
CA THR A 542 8.66 -41.50 0.97
C THR A 542 8.79 -42.11 2.35
N LYS A 543 7.65 -42.20 3.08
CA LYS A 543 7.58 -42.97 4.33
C LYS A 543 8.19 -44.36 4.07
N PRO A 544 9.03 -44.89 4.96
CA PRO A 544 9.52 -46.25 4.81
C PRO A 544 8.31 -47.18 4.81
N GLU A 545 8.18 -47.97 3.75
CA GLU A 545 7.21 -49.06 3.69
C GLU A 545 7.42 -49.94 4.92
N THR A 546 6.40 -50.02 5.76
CA THR A 546 6.33 -51.05 6.79
C THR A 546 6.19 -52.38 6.05
N ASN A 547 7.30 -53.10 5.90
CA ASN A 547 7.28 -54.51 5.51
C ASN A 547 6.49 -55.29 6.58
N VAL A 548 5.38 -55.89 6.14
CA VAL A 548 4.75 -57.05 6.79
C VAL A 548 5.30 -58.30 6.13
#